data_AF-A0A519K2E0-F1
#
_entry.id   AF-A0A519K2E0-F1
#
_cell.length_a   1.000
_cell.length_b   1.000
_cell.length_c   1.000
_cell.angle_alpha   90.00
_cell.angle_beta   90.00
_cell.angle_gamma   90.00
#
_symmetry.space_group_name_H-M   'P 1'
#
loop_
_entity.id
_entity.type
_entity.pdbx_description
1 polymer ?
#
loop_
_entity_poly.entity_id
_entity_poly.type
_entity_poly.pdbx_seq_one_letter_code
_entity_poly.pdbx_strand_id
1 'polypeptide(L)' 'MKKIFTLALLFAAAIASAQIPSGYYNTATGTGYTLKTQLYNIIKGHTDNGYDGLYTTYQTSDRDYYY' A
#
# COMPACT_ATOMS: atom_id res chain seq x y z
N MET A 1 5.17 18.55 -27.77
CA MET A 1 6.39 17.83 -27.32
C MET A 1 6.75 18.13 -25.86
N LYS A 2 7.09 19.36 -25.45
CA LYS A 2 7.41 19.70 -24.04
C LYS A 2 6.34 19.24 -23.03
N LYS A 3 5.05 19.43 -23.37
CA LYS A 3 3.90 19.02 -22.52
C LYS A 3 3.80 17.49 -22.32
N ILE A 4 4.21 16.69 -23.31
CA ILE A 4 4.20 15.22 -23.22
C ILE A 4 5.31 14.75 -22.27
N PHE A 5 6.49 15.36 -22.33
CA PHE A 5 7.58 15.08 -21.39
C PHE A 5 7.23 15.47 -19.96
N THR A 6 6.59 16.63 -19.76
CA THR A 6 6.10 17.04 -18.43
C THR A 6 5.05 16.05 -17.88
N LEU A 7 4.14 15.58 -18.73
CA LEU A 7 3.13 14.59 -18.34
C LEU A 7 3.77 13.24 -17.97
N ALA A 8 4.72 12.76 -18.79
CA ALA A 8 5.47 11.54 -18.49
C ALA A 8 6.26 11.64 -17.17
N LEU A 9 6.86 12.81 -16.90
CA LEU A 9 7.58 13.06 -15.64
C LEU A 9 6.65 13.05 -14.42
N LEU A 10 5.45 13.62 -14.54
CA LEU A 10 4.43 13.58 -13.49
C LEU A 10 3.95 12.16 -13.20
N PHE A 11 3.73 11.35 -14.24
CA PHE A 11 3.40 9.93 -14.08
C PHE A 11 4.54 9.15 -13.42
N ALA A 12 5.79 9.37 -13.85
CA ALA A 12 6.94 8.72 -13.22
C ALA A 12 7.09 9.10 -11.73
N ALA A 13 6.87 10.36 -11.37
CA ALA A 13 6.90 10.83 -9.98
C ALA A 13 5.78 10.21 -9.13
N ALA A 14 4.57 10.05 -9.68
CA ALA A 14 3.45 9.41 -8.99
C ALA A 14 3.70 7.92 -8.71
N ILE A 15 4.38 7.21 -9.61
CA ILE A 15 4.76 5.80 -9.39
C ILE A 15 5.91 5.70 -8.38
N ALA A 16 6.82 6.68 -8.36
CA ALA A 16 7.91 6.75 -7.37
C ALA A 16 7.41 6.92 -5.93
N SER A 17 6.26 7.59 -5.71
CA SER A 17 5.67 7.74 -4.37
C SER A 17 5.01 6.48 -3.79
N ALA A 18 4.88 5.40 -4.57
CA ALA A 18 4.30 4.14 -4.10
C ALA A 18 5.36 3.05 -3.83
N GLN A 19 6.65 3.37 -3.89
CA GLN A 19 7.72 2.42 -3.56
C GLN A 19 7.76 2.17 -2.05
N ILE A 20 7.86 0.89 -1.67
CA ILE A 20 8.22 0.50 -0.31
C ILE A 20 9.61 1.05 0.07
N PRO A 21 9.93 1.22 1.36
CA PRO A 21 11.28 1.53 1.79
C PRO A 21 12.30 0.54 1.20
N SER A 22 13.51 1.02 0.88
CA SER A 22 14.58 0.15 0.39
C SER A 22 14.84 -0.97 1.39
N GLY A 23 14.81 -2.21 0.89
CA GLY A 23 15.06 -3.42 1.68
C GLY A 23 13.94 -3.89 2.61
N TYR A 24 12.73 -3.31 2.51
CA TYR A 24 11.60 -3.62 3.39
C TYR A 24 11.25 -5.13 3.50
N TYR A 25 11.48 -5.92 2.44
CA TYR A 25 11.25 -7.37 2.43
C TYR A 25 12.53 -8.22 2.35
N ASN A 26 13.73 -7.62 2.49
CA ASN A 26 15.00 -8.35 2.30
C ASN A 26 15.17 -9.56 3.24
N THR A 27 14.52 -9.55 4.39
CA THR A 27 14.59 -10.63 5.39
C THR A 27 13.60 -11.77 5.12
N ALA A 28 12.66 -11.60 4.18
CA ALA A 28 11.64 -12.58 3.82
C ALA A 28 12.14 -13.56 2.73
N THR A 29 13.17 -14.33 3.05
CA THR A 29 13.88 -15.22 2.11
C THR A 29 13.39 -16.67 2.11
N GLY A 30 12.49 -17.03 3.04
CA GLY A 30 11.98 -18.39 3.17
C GLY A 30 10.98 -18.77 2.08
N THR A 31 10.41 -19.97 2.20
CA THR A 31 9.30 -20.45 1.37
C THR A 31 8.19 -21.04 2.24
N GLY A 32 6.99 -21.21 1.69
CA GLY A 32 5.84 -21.82 2.38
C GLY A 32 5.52 -21.15 3.72
N TYR A 33 5.42 -21.96 4.78
CA TYR A 33 5.08 -21.49 6.13
C TYR A 33 6.12 -20.51 6.72
N THR A 34 7.40 -20.74 6.42
CA THR A 34 8.50 -19.85 6.87
C THR A 34 8.34 -18.46 6.25
N LEU A 35 8.07 -18.39 4.95
CA LEU A 35 7.82 -17.11 4.27
C LEU A 35 6.61 -16.39 4.84
N LYS A 36 5.50 -17.11 5.06
CA LYS A 36 4.28 -16.55 5.67
C LYS A 36 4.58 -15.88 7.01
N THR A 37 5.35 -16.55 7.87
CA THR A 37 5.71 -16.04 9.20
C THR A 37 6.63 -14.82 9.11
N GLN A 38 7.60 -14.82 8.20
CA GLN A 38 8.47 -13.66 7.97
C GLN A 38 7.68 -12.44 7.52
N LEU A 39 6.81 -12.61 6.52
CA LEU A 39 5.96 -11.52 6.02
C LEU A 39 5.01 -11.00 7.10
N TYR A 40 4.37 -11.88 7.86
CA TYR A 40 3.52 -11.49 9.00
C TYR A 40 4.30 -10.59 9.98
N ASN A 41 5.51 -10.99 10.36
CA ASN A 41 6.32 -10.20 11.30
C ASN A 41 6.71 -8.82 10.75
N ILE A 42 6.85 -8.66 9.43
CA ILE A 42 7.13 -7.39 8.77
C ILE A 42 5.90 -6.46 8.84
N ILE A 43 4.69 -6.99 8.63
CA ILE A 43 3.47 -6.18 8.46
C ILE A 43 2.56 -6.10 9.70
N LYS A 44 2.87 -6.82 10.79
CA LYS A 44 1.99 -6.91 11.98
C LYS A 44 1.83 -5.61 12.76
N GLY A 45 2.67 -4.59 12.51
CA GLY A 45 2.65 -3.31 13.23
C GLY A 45 1.56 -2.33 12.77
N HIS A 46 0.45 -2.83 12.22
CA HIS A 46 -0.67 -1.99 11.80
C HIS A 46 -1.60 -1.68 12.97
N THR A 47 -2.28 -0.54 12.92
CA THR A 47 -3.34 -0.21 13.86
C THR A 47 -4.57 -1.01 13.51
N ASP A 48 -4.99 -1.90 14.41
CA ASP A 48 -6.31 -2.51 14.35
C ASP A 48 -7.35 -1.46 14.76
N ASN A 49 -8.26 -1.12 13.84
CA ASN A 49 -9.32 -0.15 14.09
C ASN A 49 -10.55 -0.80 14.75
N GLY A 50 -10.56 -2.13 14.89
CA GLY A 50 -11.67 -2.88 15.48
C GLY A 50 -13.01 -2.64 14.79
N TYR A 51 -14.10 -2.99 15.48
CA TYR A 51 -15.45 -2.75 15.00
C TYR A 51 -15.80 -1.25 14.93
N ASP A 52 -15.23 -0.43 15.81
CA ASP A 52 -15.48 1.01 15.85
C ASP A 52 -14.99 1.72 14.57
N GLY A 53 -13.94 1.20 13.92
CA GLY A 53 -13.42 1.72 12.67
C GLY A 53 -14.32 1.50 11.45
N LEU A 54 -15.30 0.59 11.53
CA LEU A 54 -16.15 0.23 10.40
C LEU A 54 -17.02 1.41 9.94
N TYR A 55 -17.62 2.13 10.88
CA TYR A 55 -18.51 3.26 10.55
C TYR A 55 -17.80 4.35 9.75
N THR A 56 -16.55 4.68 10.14
CA THR A 56 -15.72 5.63 9.39
C THR A 56 -15.36 5.07 8.02
N THR A 57 -14.89 3.83 7.96
CA THR A 57 -14.43 3.18 6.72
C THR A 57 -15.52 3.16 5.66
N TYR A 58 -16.75 2.80 6.02
CA TYR A 58 -17.88 2.79 5.09
C TYR A 58 -18.21 4.16 4.52
N GLN A 59 -18.00 5.23 5.28
CA GLN A 59 -18.29 6.59 4.80
C GLN A 59 -17.19 7.16 3.90
N THR A 60 -15.93 6.79 4.14
CA THR A 60 -14.77 7.41 3.50
C THR A 60 -14.18 6.60 2.35
N SER A 61 -14.31 5.27 2.39
CA SER A 61 -13.76 4.35 1.39
C SER A 61 -14.85 3.70 0.54
N ASP A 62 -15.88 3.16 1.18
CA ASP A 62 -16.81 2.22 0.52
C ASP A 62 -18.15 2.87 0.13
N ARG A 63 -18.27 4.20 0.27
CA ARG A 63 -19.46 4.94 -0.12
C ARG A 63 -19.47 5.17 -1.62
N ASP A 64 -20.37 4.50 -2.32
CA ASP A 64 -20.65 4.79 -3.73
C ASP A 64 -21.45 6.09 -3.86
N TYR A 65 -20.94 7.03 -4.65
CA TYR A 65 -21.59 8.32 -4.92
C TYR A 65 -22.27 8.37 -6.29
N TYR A 66 -22.14 7.31 -7.08
CA TYR A 66 -22.62 7.26 -8.45
C TYR A 66 -23.70 6.18 -8.56
N TYR A 67 -24.95 6.63 -8.76
CA TYR A 67 -26.10 5.79 -9.11
C TYR A 67 -26.33 5.80 -10.61
#